data_AF-A0A2A4Z1P2-F1
#
_entry.id   AF-A0A2A4Z1P2-F1
#
_cell.length_a   1.000
_cell.length_b   1.000
_cell.length_c   1.000
_cell.angle_alpha   90.00
_cell.angle_beta   90.00
_cell.angle_gamma   90.00
#
_symmetry.space_group_name_H-M   'P 1'
#
loop_
_entity.id
_entity.type
_entity.pdbx_description
1 polymer ?
#
loop_
_entity_poly.entity_id
_entity_poly.type
_entity_poly.pdbx_seq_one_letter_code
_entity_poly.pdbx_strand_id
1 'polypeptide(L)'
;MRYFTVILVLIFAQFATYAYAHEGVKFECSKADEMIGVEFFAPENRAQITRSGDSFGVIYNDKDAYLNVFKQAQFYTGGAKTQLFIGMKKYECALFEKNNAANDQAFFTQTSGKSLGGKVRDAASMNSKQIGSLFEGNAIVITGNSGVNMNGYDWFEIEFKGRKAYQWGGIMCSDHAKLNGIYMQCE
;
A
#
# COMPACT_ATOMS: atom_id res chain seq x y z
N MET A 1 -22.42 -20.90 57.49
CA MET A 1 -22.58 -19.83 56.48
C MET A 1 -21.32 -18.98 56.46
N ARG A 2 -20.49 -19.12 55.43
CA ARG A 2 -19.35 -18.22 55.16
C ARG A 2 -19.35 -17.94 53.66
N TYR A 3 -19.58 -16.68 53.30
CA TYR A 3 -19.63 -16.19 51.94
C TYR A 3 -18.20 -16.07 51.39
N PHE A 4 -17.91 -16.77 50.29
CA PHE A 4 -16.72 -16.51 49.48
C PHE A 4 -17.16 -15.79 48.21
N THR A 5 -16.92 -14.50 48.15
CA THR A 5 -17.06 -13.67 46.95
C THR A 5 -15.88 -13.97 46.04
N VAL A 6 -16.09 -14.69 44.94
CA VAL A 6 -15.08 -14.88 43.89
C VAL A 6 -15.13 -13.68 42.97
N ILE A 7 -14.10 -12.84 43.02
CA ILE A 7 -13.94 -11.68 42.14
C ILE A 7 -13.47 -12.17 40.77
N LEU A 8 -14.30 -11.91 39.77
CA LEU A 8 -14.08 -12.10 38.35
C LEU A 8 -12.95 -11.17 37.87
N VAL A 9 -11.80 -11.72 37.47
CA VAL A 9 -10.75 -10.95 36.78
C VAL A 9 -10.90 -11.20 35.27
N LEU A 10 -11.60 -10.28 34.60
CA LEU A 10 -11.62 -10.18 33.14
C LEU A 10 -10.28 -9.64 32.66
N ILE A 11 -9.40 -10.53 32.20
CA ILE A 11 -8.16 -10.15 31.50
C ILE A 11 -8.56 -9.77 30.07
N PHE A 12 -8.73 -8.48 29.82
CA PHE A 12 -8.72 -7.93 28.47
C PHE A 12 -7.29 -8.02 27.94
N ALA A 13 -6.99 -9.04 27.15
CA ALA A 13 -5.77 -9.06 26.35
C ALA A 13 -5.89 -8.01 25.24
N GLN A 14 -5.39 -6.80 25.52
CA GLN A 14 -5.12 -5.79 24.51
C GLN A 14 -3.91 -6.27 23.68
N PHE A 15 -4.16 -7.02 22.62
CA PHE A 15 -3.14 -7.17 21.58
C PHE A 15 -3.10 -5.87 20.80
N ALA A 16 -2.07 -5.06 21.07
CA ALA A 16 -1.72 -3.89 20.29
C ALA A 16 -1.39 -4.33 18.86
N THR A 17 -2.34 -4.13 17.94
CA THR A 17 -2.14 -4.35 16.52
C THR A 17 -1.59 -3.09 15.89
N TYR A 18 -0.26 -2.96 15.74
CA TYR A 18 0.30 -1.95 14.82
C TYR A 18 1.57 -2.45 14.16
N ALA A 19 1.41 -3.32 13.16
CA ALA A 19 2.38 -3.48 12.09
C ALA A 19 1.77 -2.84 10.83
N TYR A 20 1.99 -1.54 10.65
CA TYR A 20 1.69 -0.88 9.38
C TYR A 20 2.79 -1.19 8.35
N ALA A 21 2.95 -2.47 8.03
CA ALA A 21 3.70 -2.90 6.86
C ALA A 21 2.69 -3.38 5.83
N HIS A 22 1.88 -2.46 5.33
CA HIS A 22 1.05 -2.70 4.15
C HIS A 22 1.90 -2.37 2.92
N GLU A 23 1.83 -3.22 1.89
CA GLU A 23 2.49 -2.97 0.60
C GLU A 23 1.98 -1.64 0.02
N GLY A 24 2.87 -0.74 -0.41
CA GLY A 24 2.51 0.56 -0.98
C GLY A 24 2.30 1.71 0.00
N VAL A 25 2.60 1.53 1.30
CA VAL A 25 2.59 2.67 2.25
C VAL A 25 3.70 3.66 1.87
N LYS A 26 3.35 4.95 1.79
CA LYS A 26 4.29 6.02 1.47
C LYS A 26 4.42 6.99 2.64
N PHE A 27 5.61 7.53 2.81
CA PHE A 27 5.90 8.60 3.75
C PHE A 27 6.57 9.76 3.01
N GLU A 28 6.23 10.97 3.43
CA GLU A 28 6.98 12.17 3.07
C GLU A 28 7.78 12.62 4.28
N CYS A 29 9.10 12.64 4.11
CA CYS A 29 10.06 13.08 5.10
C CYS A 29 10.58 14.45 4.72
N SER A 30 10.47 15.43 5.61
CA SER A 30 10.85 16.81 5.32
C SER A 30 11.83 17.36 6.35
N LYS A 31 12.72 18.24 5.88
CA LYS A 31 13.59 19.07 6.72
C LYS A 31 13.93 20.35 5.97
N ALA A 32 13.45 21.49 6.47
CA ALA A 32 13.55 22.78 5.77
C ALA A 32 13.02 22.64 4.33
N ASP A 33 13.82 22.95 3.31
CA ASP A 33 13.42 22.88 1.89
C ASP A 33 13.68 21.51 1.24
N GLU A 34 14.11 20.51 2.00
CA GLU A 34 14.41 19.17 1.49
C GLU A 34 13.23 18.22 1.72
N MET A 35 12.74 17.62 0.62
CA MET A 35 11.66 16.63 0.62
C MET A 35 12.20 15.26 0.16
N ILE A 36 11.84 14.22 0.90
CA ILE A 36 12.26 12.83 0.63
C ILE A 36 11.03 11.93 0.69
N GLY A 37 10.85 11.13 -0.35
CA GLY A 37 9.82 10.08 -0.38
C GLY A 37 10.36 8.77 0.16
N VAL A 38 9.55 8.05 0.94
CA VAL A 38 9.83 6.67 1.34
C VAL A 38 8.65 5.77 0.97
N GLU A 39 8.91 4.68 0.24
CA GLU A 39 7.89 3.74 -0.22
C GLU A 39 8.16 2.32 0.30
N PHE A 40 7.16 1.71 0.91
CA PHE A 40 7.23 0.38 1.48
C PHE A 40 6.90 -0.72 0.49
N PHE A 41 7.76 -1.73 0.49
CA PHE A 41 7.52 -2.99 -0.20
C PHE A 41 7.47 -4.11 0.84
N ALA A 42 6.34 -4.17 1.53
CA ALA A 42 6.09 -5.09 2.64
C ALA A 42 6.44 -6.57 2.35
N PRO A 43 6.18 -7.13 1.15
CA PRO A 43 6.55 -8.53 0.85
C PRO A 43 8.04 -8.84 0.98
N GLU A 44 8.91 -7.84 0.82
CA GLU A 44 10.35 -8.04 0.80
C GLU A 44 11.04 -7.38 2.01
N ASN A 45 10.27 -6.93 3.00
CA ASN A 45 10.79 -6.23 4.19
C ASN A 45 11.80 -5.13 3.84
N ARG A 46 11.52 -4.38 2.76
CA ARG A 46 12.35 -3.27 2.28
C ARG A 46 11.52 -2.02 2.10
N ALA A 47 12.21 -0.89 2.09
CA ALA A 47 11.66 0.38 1.60
C ALA A 47 12.63 1.02 0.62
N GLN A 48 12.11 1.85 -0.28
CA GLN A 48 12.93 2.70 -1.16
C GLN A 48 12.85 4.13 -0.69
N ILE A 49 13.99 4.80 -0.64
CA ILE A 49 14.12 6.22 -0.34
C ILE A 49 14.43 6.95 -1.64
N THR A 50 13.66 8.00 -1.95
CA THR A 50 13.80 8.80 -3.16
C THR A 50 14.07 10.26 -2.79
N ARG A 51 15.17 10.82 -3.28
CA ARG A 51 15.62 12.19 -3.02
C ARG A 51 16.22 12.80 -4.29
N SER A 52 15.60 13.85 -4.83
CA SER A 52 16.17 14.72 -5.89
C SER A 52 16.99 13.98 -6.97
N GLY A 53 16.43 12.93 -7.57
CA GLY A 53 17.06 12.14 -8.63
C GLY A 53 17.96 10.98 -8.18
N ASP A 54 18.21 10.81 -6.87
CA ASP A 54 18.80 9.59 -6.30
C ASP A 54 17.70 8.71 -5.68
N SER A 55 17.92 7.40 -5.74
CA SER A 55 17.03 6.39 -5.15
C SER A 55 17.84 5.22 -4.63
N PHE A 56 17.56 4.80 -3.39
CA PHE A 56 18.25 3.67 -2.79
C PHE A 56 17.34 2.89 -1.84
N GLY A 57 17.58 1.58 -1.77
CA GLY A 57 16.85 0.69 -0.88
C GLY A 57 17.38 0.71 0.55
N VAL A 58 16.48 0.53 1.51
CA VAL A 58 16.77 0.23 2.91
C VAL A 58 16.09 -1.08 3.28
N ILE A 59 16.74 -1.91 4.10
CA ILE A 59 16.27 -3.25 4.47
C ILE A 59 15.93 -3.24 5.96
N TYR A 60 14.79 -3.85 6.32
CA TYR A 60 14.39 -3.98 7.72
C TYR A 60 15.44 -4.73 8.55
N ASN A 61 15.66 -4.25 9.76
CA ASN A 61 16.42 -4.92 10.79
C ASN A 61 15.49 -5.34 11.94
N ASP A 62 15.89 -6.33 12.72
CA ASP A 62 15.12 -6.85 13.86
C ASP A 62 15.01 -5.86 15.05
N LYS A 63 15.31 -4.57 14.83
CA LYS A 63 15.25 -3.47 15.81
C LYS A 63 14.30 -2.35 15.38
N ASP A 64 13.27 -2.70 14.62
CA ASP A 64 12.23 -1.78 14.14
C ASP A 64 12.73 -0.62 13.28
N ALA A 65 13.78 -0.87 12.49
CA ALA A 65 14.36 0.12 11.60
C ALA A 65 14.74 -0.46 10.24
N TYR A 66 14.64 0.35 9.19
CA TYR A 66 15.14 0.04 7.86
C TYR A 66 16.50 0.70 7.65
N LEU A 67 17.52 -0.06 7.27
CA LEU A 67 18.90 0.39 7.21
C LEU A 67 19.49 0.30 5.81
N ASN A 68 20.35 1.27 5.48
CA ASN A 68 21.34 1.16 4.41
C ASN A 68 22.66 1.74 4.91
N VAL A 69 23.64 0.87 5.19
CA VAL A 69 24.93 1.24 5.78
C VAL A 69 25.77 2.09 4.82
N PHE A 70 25.73 1.78 3.52
CA PHE A 70 26.49 2.50 2.50
C PHE A 70 26.02 3.95 2.32
N LYS A 71 24.70 4.15 2.39
CA LYS A 71 24.07 5.48 2.32
C LYS A 71 23.92 6.13 3.69
N GLN A 72 24.39 5.47 4.76
CA GLN A 72 24.24 5.88 6.16
C GLN A 72 22.79 6.26 6.50
N ALA A 73 21.84 5.51 5.96
CA ALA A 73 20.42 5.80 6.08
C ALA A 73 19.75 4.85 7.08
N GLN A 74 18.89 5.41 7.93
CA GLN A 74 18.09 4.66 8.90
C GLN A 74 16.69 5.23 8.95
N PHE A 75 15.67 4.40 8.74
CA PHE A 75 14.28 4.81 8.77
C PHE A 75 13.51 4.02 9.82
N TYR A 76 12.88 4.72 10.74
CA TYR A 76 12.10 4.13 11.82
C TYR A 76 10.62 4.24 11.51
N THR A 77 9.87 3.15 11.69
CA THR A 77 8.40 3.15 11.55
C THR A 77 7.74 2.71 12.84
N GLY A 78 6.87 3.57 13.39
CA GLY A 78 6.10 3.23 14.59
C GLY A 78 5.80 4.43 15.50
N GLY A 79 4.53 4.79 15.58
CA GLY A 79 4.02 5.80 16.52
C GLY A 79 4.72 7.15 16.42
N ALA A 80 5.19 7.68 17.55
CA ALA A 80 5.88 8.98 17.63
C ALA A 80 7.31 8.99 17.04
N LYS A 81 7.76 7.89 16.42
CA LYS A 81 9.16 7.70 15.95
C LYS A 81 9.29 7.63 14.43
N THR A 82 8.29 8.02 13.65
CA THR A 82 8.37 8.00 12.19
C THR A 82 9.37 9.05 11.68
N GLN A 83 10.62 8.64 11.56
CA GLN A 83 11.76 9.53 11.34
C GLN A 83 12.78 8.85 10.43
N LEU A 84 13.35 9.64 9.53
CA LEU A 84 14.42 9.23 8.64
C LEU A 84 15.71 9.94 9.06
N PHE A 85 16.79 9.17 9.11
CA PHE A 85 18.15 9.66 9.29
C PHE A 85 18.96 9.36 8.04
N ILE A 86 19.68 10.36 7.52
CA ILE A 86 20.70 10.19 6.48
C ILE A 86 21.98 10.87 6.98
N GLY A 87 22.99 10.07 7.32
CA GLY A 87 24.14 10.53 8.09
C GLY A 87 23.68 11.13 9.43
N MET A 88 24.04 12.39 9.69
CA MET A 88 23.61 13.13 10.90
C MET A 88 22.31 13.92 10.70
N LYS A 89 21.72 13.92 9.50
CA LYS A 89 20.50 14.68 9.23
C LYS A 89 19.28 13.86 9.64
N LYS A 90 18.47 14.41 10.53
CA LYS A 90 17.13 13.93 10.89
C LYS A 90 16.06 14.60 10.05
N TYR A 91 15.12 13.83 9.54
CA TYR A 91 13.93 14.25 8.82
C TYR A 91 12.70 13.73 9.57
N GLU A 92 11.72 14.61 9.77
CA GLU A 92 10.43 14.21 10.33
C GLU A 92 9.57 13.67 9.19
N CYS A 93 8.98 12.49 9.40
CA CYS A 93 8.22 11.81 8.37
C CYS A 93 6.76 11.72 8.75
N ALA A 94 5.89 12.15 7.84
CA ALA A 94 4.46 11.92 7.93
C ALA A 94 4.07 10.83 6.94
N LEU A 95 3.01 10.09 7.25
CA LEU A 95 2.35 9.29 6.22
C LEU A 95 2.02 10.23 5.07
N PHE A 96 2.33 9.79 3.86
CA PHE A 96 1.86 10.47 2.66
C PHE A 96 0.37 10.20 2.55
N GLU A 97 -0.41 11.02 3.24
CA GLU A 97 -1.80 11.20 2.93
C GLU A 97 -1.82 11.99 1.63
N LYS A 98 -2.15 11.31 0.53
CA LYS A 98 -2.50 12.01 -0.71
C LYS A 98 -3.53 13.05 -0.32
N ASN A 99 -3.14 14.32 -0.30
CA ASN A 99 -4.05 15.41 0.00
C ASN A 99 -5.20 15.32 -1.01
N ASN A 100 -6.30 14.71 -0.60
CA ASN A 100 -7.60 14.96 -1.20
C ASN A 100 -8.03 16.34 -0.66
N ALA A 101 -7.26 17.38 -0.97
CA ALA A 101 -7.62 18.77 -0.74
C ALA A 101 -8.50 19.24 -1.89
N ALA A 102 -9.61 18.53 -2.04
CA ALA A 102 -10.90 19.07 -2.35
C ALA A 102 -11.86 18.20 -1.54
N ASN A 103 -12.79 18.84 -0.85
CA ASN A 103 -14.06 18.21 -0.53
C ASN A 103 -14.68 17.76 -1.86
N ASP A 104 -14.29 16.57 -2.28
CA ASP A 104 -14.86 15.83 -3.38
C ASP A 104 -14.79 14.38 -2.90
N GLN A 105 -15.95 13.77 -2.77
CA GLN A 105 -16.01 12.39 -3.19
C GLN A 105 -15.56 12.39 -4.64
N ALA A 106 -14.26 12.25 -4.88
CA ALA A 106 -13.75 11.91 -6.19
C ALA A 106 -14.24 10.48 -6.44
N PHE A 107 -15.49 10.40 -6.90
CA PHE A 107 -16.06 9.20 -7.45
C PHE A 107 -15.07 8.75 -8.51
N PHE A 108 -14.37 7.65 -8.24
CA PHE A 108 -13.86 6.85 -9.33
C PHE A 108 -15.09 6.47 -10.13
N THR A 109 -15.32 7.15 -11.26
CA THR A 109 -16.45 6.83 -12.12
C THR A 109 -16.22 5.41 -12.58
N GLN A 110 -17.02 4.50 -12.05
CA GLN A 110 -16.99 3.10 -12.41
C GLN A 110 -16.98 3.01 -13.94
N THR A 111 -16.01 2.27 -14.47
CA THR A 111 -15.87 2.10 -15.91
C THR A 111 -15.83 0.62 -16.26
N SER A 112 -16.26 0.31 -17.46
CA SER A 112 -16.16 -1.03 -18.01
C SER A 112 -14.78 -1.25 -18.61
N GLY A 113 -14.42 -2.52 -18.77
CA GLY A 113 -13.19 -2.92 -19.43
C GLY A 113 -13.14 -4.42 -19.65
N LYS A 114 -11.97 -4.91 -20.04
CA LYS A 114 -11.73 -6.35 -20.23
C LYS A 114 -10.49 -6.79 -19.47
N SER A 115 -10.55 -7.99 -18.93
CA SER A 115 -9.36 -8.69 -18.45
C SER A 115 -8.62 -9.27 -19.66
N LEU A 116 -7.29 -9.18 -19.65
CA LEU A 116 -6.39 -9.88 -20.56
C LEU A 116 -5.97 -11.26 -19.99
N GLY A 117 -6.79 -11.80 -19.08
CA GLY A 117 -6.56 -13.05 -18.37
C GLY A 117 -5.97 -12.86 -16.97
N GLY A 118 -5.76 -13.96 -16.26
CA GLY A 118 -5.00 -14.00 -15.01
C GLY A 118 -5.84 -14.20 -13.75
N LYS A 119 -5.23 -13.90 -12.60
CA LYS A 119 -5.78 -14.21 -11.28
C LYS A 119 -6.58 -13.03 -10.74
N VAL A 120 -7.72 -13.34 -10.14
CA VAL A 120 -8.52 -12.39 -9.34
C VAL A 120 -8.25 -12.66 -7.87
N ARG A 121 -8.00 -11.61 -7.10
CA ARG A 121 -7.56 -11.72 -5.71
C ARG A 121 -8.43 -10.93 -4.74
N ASP A 122 -8.39 -11.29 -3.47
CA ASP A 122 -9.18 -10.65 -2.42
C ASP A 122 -8.57 -9.34 -1.89
N ALA A 123 -7.27 -9.10 -2.13
CA ALA A 123 -6.59 -7.83 -1.89
C ALA A 123 -5.59 -7.51 -3.03
N ALA A 124 -5.22 -6.24 -3.16
CA ALA A 124 -4.28 -5.70 -4.14
C ALA A 124 -2.81 -6.09 -3.84
N SER A 125 -2.47 -7.38 -3.96
CA SER A 125 -1.11 -7.90 -3.75
C SER A 125 -0.94 -9.26 -4.43
N MET A 126 0.27 -9.63 -4.79
CA MET A 126 0.56 -10.97 -5.33
C MET A 126 0.47 -12.09 -4.28
N ASN A 127 0.56 -11.74 -3.00
CA ASN A 127 0.51 -12.69 -1.89
C ASN A 127 -0.90 -12.90 -1.34
N SER A 128 -1.86 -12.09 -1.77
CA SER A 128 -3.25 -12.20 -1.33
C SER A 128 -3.93 -13.43 -1.95
N LYS A 129 -5.04 -13.87 -1.33
CA LYS A 129 -5.70 -15.10 -1.72
C LYS A 129 -6.28 -14.96 -3.13
N GLN A 130 -5.94 -15.91 -4.00
CA GLN A 130 -6.64 -16.05 -5.27
C GLN A 130 -8.07 -16.52 -5.01
N ILE A 131 -9.05 -15.73 -5.44
CA ILE A 131 -10.48 -16.01 -5.30
C ILE A 131 -11.15 -16.34 -6.64
N GLY A 132 -10.39 -16.24 -7.72
CA GLY A 132 -10.81 -16.64 -9.05
C GLY A 132 -9.72 -16.45 -10.09
N SER A 133 -10.11 -16.68 -11.33
CA SER A 133 -9.33 -16.35 -12.52
C SER A 133 -10.29 -15.84 -13.59
N LEU A 134 -9.79 -14.98 -14.46
CA LEU A 134 -10.47 -14.53 -15.65
C LEU A 134 -9.68 -14.99 -16.88
N PHE A 135 -10.39 -15.25 -17.95
CA PHE A 135 -9.82 -15.45 -19.28
C PHE A 135 -9.68 -14.10 -19.99
N GLU A 136 -8.81 -14.08 -20.99
CA GLU A 136 -8.71 -12.94 -21.89
C GLU A 136 -10.06 -12.62 -22.53
N GLY A 137 -10.37 -11.32 -22.62
CA GLY A 137 -11.63 -10.81 -23.16
C GLY A 137 -12.80 -10.88 -22.18
N ASN A 138 -12.65 -11.44 -20.97
CA ASN A 138 -13.72 -11.39 -19.97
C ASN A 138 -14.02 -9.93 -19.58
N ALA A 139 -15.29 -9.56 -19.67
CA ALA A 139 -15.76 -8.25 -19.24
C ALA A 139 -15.55 -8.09 -17.73
N ILE A 140 -15.09 -6.92 -17.33
CA ILE A 140 -14.90 -6.53 -15.94
C ILE A 140 -15.48 -5.13 -15.73
N VAL A 141 -15.93 -4.90 -14.51
CA VAL A 141 -16.35 -3.59 -14.04
C VAL A 141 -15.27 -3.11 -13.08
N ILE A 142 -14.59 -2.02 -13.44
CA ILE A 142 -13.53 -1.40 -12.65
C ILE A 142 -14.20 -0.38 -11.73
N THR A 143 -14.09 -0.59 -10.43
CA THR A 143 -14.77 0.23 -9.41
C THR A 143 -13.83 1.17 -8.66
N GLY A 144 -12.51 0.97 -8.79
CA GLY A 144 -11.53 1.82 -8.14
C GLY A 144 -10.09 1.51 -8.54
N ASN A 145 -9.20 2.47 -8.34
CA ASN A 145 -7.75 2.22 -8.30
C ASN A 145 -7.33 2.08 -6.84
N SER A 146 -6.64 0.98 -6.49
CA SER A 146 -6.20 0.73 -5.11
C SER A 146 -5.01 1.60 -4.66
N GLY A 147 -4.32 2.24 -5.61
CA GLY A 147 -3.08 3.00 -5.38
C GLY A 147 -1.83 2.12 -5.22
N VAL A 148 -1.97 0.79 -5.19
CA VAL A 148 -0.83 -0.14 -5.10
C VAL A 148 -0.25 -0.36 -6.49
N ASN A 149 0.96 0.15 -6.72
CA ASN A 149 1.68 -0.05 -7.97
C ASN A 149 2.55 -1.31 -7.91
N MET A 150 2.58 -2.07 -9.01
CA MET A 150 3.48 -3.18 -9.22
C MET A 150 3.95 -3.18 -10.67
N ASN A 151 5.27 -3.13 -10.88
CA ASN A 151 5.90 -3.16 -12.20
C ASN A 151 5.35 -2.11 -13.19
N GLY A 152 5.05 -0.90 -12.70
CA GLY A 152 4.57 0.20 -13.54
C GLY A 152 3.07 0.20 -13.84
N TYR A 153 2.31 -0.74 -13.27
CA TYR A 153 0.86 -0.80 -13.37
C TYR A 153 0.23 -0.91 -11.99
N ASP A 154 -0.97 -0.36 -11.83
CA ASP A 154 -1.66 -0.34 -10.55
C ASP A 154 -2.56 -1.55 -10.38
N TRP A 155 -2.83 -1.94 -9.14
CA TRP A 155 -3.92 -2.87 -8.85
C TRP A 155 -5.26 -2.12 -8.84
N PHE A 156 -6.25 -2.70 -9.51
CA PHE A 156 -7.58 -2.15 -9.60
C PHE A 156 -8.57 -2.98 -8.82
N GLU A 157 -9.50 -2.29 -8.18
CA GLU A 157 -10.70 -2.89 -7.64
C GLU A 157 -11.68 -3.19 -8.77
N ILE A 158 -12.23 -4.39 -8.76
CA ILE A 158 -13.23 -4.85 -9.72
C ILE A 158 -14.44 -5.45 -8.99
N GLU A 159 -15.60 -5.38 -9.64
CA GLU A 159 -16.74 -6.20 -9.27
C GLU A 159 -16.56 -7.61 -9.86
N PHE A 160 -16.49 -8.62 -8.97
CA PHE A 160 -16.32 -10.01 -9.37
C PHE A 160 -17.30 -10.88 -8.61
N LYS A 161 -18.31 -11.41 -9.32
CA LYS A 161 -19.36 -12.27 -8.75
C LYS A 161 -20.13 -11.58 -7.60
N GLY A 162 -20.48 -10.30 -7.77
CA GLY A 162 -21.23 -9.54 -6.78
C GLY A 162 -20.44 -9.16 -5.52
N ARG A 163 -19.11 -9.33 -5.54
CA ARG A 163 -18.23 -8.89 -4.46
C ARG A 163 -17.03 -8.13 -4.99
N LYS A 164 -16.47 -7.33 -4.09
CA LYS A 164 -15.23 -6.60 -4.29
C LYS A 164 -14.04 -7.55 -4.43
N ALA A 165 -13.23 -7.33 -5.44
CA ALA A 165 -12.02 -8.09 -5.73
C ALA A 165 -10.97 -7.21 -6.39
N TYR A 166 -9.78 -7.76 -6.64
CA TYR A 166 -8.66 -7.03 -7.22
C TYR A 166 -8.02 -7.79 -8.38
N GLN A 167 -7.65 -7.05 -9.41
CA GLN A 167 -6.86 -7.53 -10.53
C GLN A 167 -5.77 -6.52 -10.88
N TRP A 168 -4.63 -7.00 -11.37
CA TRP A 168 -3.49 -6.15 -11.68
C TRP A 168 -3.67 -5.48 -13.05
N GLY A 169 -3.44 -4.17 -13.12
CA GLY A 169 -3.68 -3.33 -14.30
C GLY A 169 -2.85 -3.69 -15.52
N GLY A 170 -1.70 -4.35 -15.34
CA GLY A 170 -0.85 -4.82 -16.43
C GLY A 170 -1.46 -5.94 -17.30
N ILE A 171 -2.62 -6.47 -16.89
CA ILE A 171 -3.41 -7.49 -17.61
C ILE A 171 -4.87 -7.05 -17.76
N MET A 172 -5.11 -5.75 -17.91
CA MET A 172 -6.44 -5.17 -18.06
C MET A 172 -6.45 -4.14 -19.17
N CYS A 173 -7.62 -3.91 -19.76
CA CYS A 173 -7.90 -2.71 -20.52
C CYS A 173 -9.14 -2.01 -19.99
N SER A 174 -9.24 -0.69 -20.16
CA SER A 174 -10.42 0.11 -19.83
C SER A 174 -11.09 0.66 -21.07
N ASP A 175 -12.42 0.75 -21.04
CA ASP A 175 -13.21 1.30 -22.13
C ASP A 175 -13.15 2.83 -22.15
N HIS A 176 -13.43 3.41 -23.33
CA HIS A 176 -13.47 4.85 -23.66
C HIS A 176 -12.15 5.63 -23.53
N ALA A 177 -11.41 5.44 -22.44
CA ALA A 177 -10.12 6.05 -22.20
C ALA A 177 -9.22 5.10 -21.42
N LYS A 178 -7.92 5.16 -21.69
CA LYS A 178 -6.92 4.46 -20.88
C LYS A 178 -6.85 5.08 -19.49
N LEU A 179 -7.14 4.29 -18.46
CA LEU A 179 -6.86 4.69 -17.07
C LEU A 179 -5.36 4.65 -16.78
N ASN A 180 -4.86 5.64 -16.04
CA ASN A 180 -3.49 5.61 -15.53
C ASN A 180 -3.30 4.38 -14.65
N GLY A 181 -2.22 3.63 -14.88
CA GLY A 181 -1.94 2.38 -14.19
C GLY A 181 -2.53 1.12 -14.84
N ILE A 182 -3.36 1.25 -15.89
CA ILE A 182 -3.83 0.12 -16.72
C ILE A 182 -2.93 -0.05 -17.95
N TYR A 183 -2.85 -1.28 -18.47
CA TYR A 183 -2.04 -1.63 -19.64
C TYR A 183 -2.42 -0.81 -20.88
N MET A 184 -3.68 -0.86 -21.27
CA MET A 184 -4.16 -0.21 -22.49
C MET A 184 -5.63 0.23 -22.42
N GLN A 185 -6.06 1.01 -23.42
CA GLN A 185 -7.47 1.19 -23.71
C GLN A 185 -7.98 -0.03 -24.49
N CYS A 186 -9.23 -0.45 -24.25
CA CYS A 186 -9.83 -1.53 -25.02
C CYS A 186 -10.11 -1.06 -26.47
N GLU A 187 -9.97 -1.99 -27.41
CA GLU A 187 -10.44 -1.83 -28.80
C GLU A 187 -11.97 -1.88 -28.90
#